data_AF-A0A969GRY5-F1
#
_entry.id   AF-A0A969GRY5-F1
#
_cell.length_a   1.000
_cell.length_b   1.000
_cell.length_c   1.000
_cell.angle_alpha   90.00
_cell.angle_beta   90.00
_cell.angle_gamma   90.00
#
_symmetry.space_group_name_H-M   'P 1'
#
loop_
_entity.id
_entity.type
_entity.pdbx_description
1 polymer ?
#
loop_
_entity_poly.entity_id
_entity_poly.type
_entity_poly.pdbx_seq_one_letter_code
_entity_poly.pdbx_strand_id
1 'polypeptide(L)'
;MKAGSDSLVARAIGSAEGTRTPDGDKTSAYKGHSDPGNGKWNLGTFSYQHGADSPEEADQKQLDRLKQQVQTLQQQAQTYGLELSLAEKLNGLDLANQSPRAALSRGGYIDRLKEARDRGLQNEEAILWARTRAFLDPDTNRWNAPGLGNTTERITADQSRRLRAIVRSIEAKPIAASTTPNPPAPAPPRPLLDRIVHFQLQSHQQRQSKEPAYATGALFVM
;
A
#
# COMPACT_ATOMS: atom_id res chain seq x y z
N MET A 1 2.85 0.37 20.26
CA MET A 1 3.67 -0.67 19.59
C MET A 1 5.13 -0.30 19.81
N LYS A 2 5.99 -1.21 20.31
CA LYS A 2 7.43 -0.94 20.40
C LYS A 2 8.02 -0.89 18.99
N ALA A 3 8.45 0.28 18.55
CA ALA A 3 9.11 0.50 17.27
C ALA A 3 10.61 0.23 17.46
N GLY A 4 11.07 -0.89 16.93
CA GLY A 4 12.48 -1.28 16.85
C GLY A 4 12.71 -2.05 15.55
N SER A 5 13.97 -2.30 15.18
CA SER A 5 14.34 -2.98 13.94
C SER A 5 13.66 -4.34 13.76
N ASP A 6 13.29 -5.03 14.84
CA ASP A 6 12.62 -6.35 14.77
C ASP A 6 11.14 -6.30 15.19
N SER A 7 10.56 -5.10 15.24
CA SER A 7 9.14 -4.92 15.47
C SER A 7 8.30 -5.51 14.32
N LEU A 8 7.03 -5.83 14.59
CA LEU A 8 6.09 -6.24 13.54
C LEU A 8 6.01 -5.21 12.41
N VAL A 9 6.12 -3.91 12.72
CA VAL A 9 6.15 -2.83 11.71
C VAL A 9 7.35 -3.00 10.79
N ALA A 10 8.54 -3.19 11.36
CA ALA A 10 9.77 -3.38 10.58
C ALA A 10 9.72 -4.67 9.75
N ARG A 11 9.21 -5.77 10.31
CA ARG A 11 9.00 -7.03 9.58
C ARG A 11 8.03 -6.86 8.41
N ALA A 12 6.86 -6.27 8.65
CA ALA A 12 5.82 -6.12 7.63
C ALA A 12 6.24 -5.18 6.50
N ILE A 13 6.78 -4.00 6.84
CA ILE A 13 7.24 -3.05 5.82
C ILE A 13 8.49 -3.60 5.12
N GLY A 14 9.44 -4.17 5.85
CA GLY A 14 10.62 -4.79 5.23
C GLY A 14 10.28 -5.95 4.29
N SER A 15 9.25 -6.74 4.61
CA SER A 15 8.76 -7.78 3.70
C SER A 15 8.11 -7.17 2.45
N ALA A 16 7.36 -6.08 2.59
CA ALA A 16 6.79 -5.35 1.46
C ALA A 16 7.86 -4.70 0.56
N GLU A 17 8.95 -4.20 1.15
CA GLU A 17 10.13 -3.71 0.42
C GLU A 17 10.94 -4.84 -0.22
N GLY A 18 10.93 -6.04 0.37
CA GLY A 18 11.77 -7.17 -0.04
C GLY A 18 13.13 -7.23 0.67
N THR A 19 13.34 -6.38 1.67
CA THR A 19 14.55 -6.33 2.52
C THR A 19 14.48 -7.34 3.68
N ARG A 20 13.29 -7.90 3.95
CA ARG A 20 13.07 -8.95 4.95
C ARG A 20 12.17 -10.08 4.44
N THR A 21 12.32 -11.27 5.02
CA THR A 21 11.34 -12.36 4.90
C THR A 21 10.10 -12.05 5.76
N PRO A 22 8.95 -12.70 5.53
CA PRO A 22 7.76 -12.53 6.38
C PRO A 22 8.02 -12.87 7.87
N ASP A 23 8.93 -13.80 8.13
CA ASP A 23 9.34 -14.19 9.49
C ASP A 23 10.25 -13.15 10.14
N GLY A 24 10.85 -12.26 9.34
CA GLY A 24 11.59 -11.09 9.80
C GLY A 24 13.09 -11.13 9.53
N ASP A 25 13.61 -12.21 8.96
CA ASP A 25 15.02 -12.34 8.59
C ASP A 25 15.39 -11.34 7.50
N LYS A 26 16.59 -10.76 7.59
CA LYS A 26 17.11 -9.80 6.62
C LYS A 26 17.51 -10.53 5.32
N THR A 27 17.13 -9.98 4.17
CA THR A 27 17.59 -10.47 2.85
C THR A 27 18.90 -9.79 2.45
N SER A 28 19.46 -10.15 1.30
CA SER A 28 20.63 -9.44 0.75
C SER A 28 20.35 -7.95 0.50
N ALA A 29 19.11 -7.61 0.11
CA ALA A 29 18.70 -6.23 -0.16
C ALA A 29 18.74 -5.32 1.07
N TYR A 30 18.74 -5.87 2.29
CA TYR A 30 18.93 -5.13 3.55
C TYR A 30 20.27 -4.39 3.60
N LYS A 31 21.34 -5.05 3.12
CA LYS A 31 22.70 -4.46 3.07
C LYS A 31 22.83 -3.38 2.00
N GLY A 32 21.83 -3.33 1.13
CA GLY A 32 21.58 -2.26 0.20
C GLY A 32 21.31 -2.76 -1.21
N HIS A 33 20.66 -1.92 -2.00
CA HIS A 33 20.31 -2.19 -3.39
C HIS A 33 20.08 -0.87 -4.13
N SER A 34 20.29 -0.88 -5.44
CA SER A 34 19.96 0.27 -6.29
C SER A 34 18.47 0.24 -6.66
N ASP A 35 17.80 1.39 -6.56
CA ASP A 35 16.44 1.59 -7.06
C ASP A 35 16.45 1.61 -8.61
N PRO A 36 15.75 0.69 -9.30
CA PRO A 36 15.71 0.66 -10.75
C PRO A 36 15.12 1.93 -11.40
N GLY A 37 14.29 2.68 -10.68
CA GLY A 37 13.59 3.86 -11.18
C GLY A 37 14.39 5.15 -11.12
N ASN A 38 15.36 5.28 -10.20
CA ASN A 38 16.14 6.51 -10.04
C ASN A 38 17.66 6.28 -9.82
N GLY A 39 18.11 5.03 -9.74
CA GLY A 39 19.51 4.64 -9.57
C GLY A 39 20.10 4.89 -8.17
N LYS A 40 19.32 5.38 -7.21
CA LYS A 40 19.79 5.68 -5.86
C LYS A 40 20.00 4.41 -5.04
N TRP A 41 20.96 4.49 -4.13
CA TRP A 41 21.27 3.41 -3.20
C TRP A 41 20.34 3.47 -1.98
N ASN A 42 19.64 2.36 -1.75
CA ASN A 42 18.74 2.16 -0.63
C ASN A 42 19.43 1.28 0.42
N LEU A 43 19.15 1.54 1.70
CA LEU A 43 19.73 0.80 2.83
C LEU A 43 18.67 0.41 3.87
N GLY A 44 18.94 -0.68 4.59
CA GLY A 44 18.15 -1.09 5.74
C GLY A 44 16.84 -1.79 5.41
N THR A 45 16.05 -2.01 6.46
CA THR A 45 14.72 -2.62 6.43
C THR A 45 13.76 -1.81 5.57
N PHE A 46 13.84 -0.49 5.62
CA PHE A 46 12.83 0.38 5.01
C PHE A 46 13.25 0.94 3.64
N SER A 47 14.35 0.44 3.07
CA SER A 47 14.91 0.93 1.79
C SER A 47 15.19 2.44 1.81
N TYR A 48 15.84 2.93 2.87
CA TYR A 48 16.09 4.35 3.08
C TYR A 48 17.12 4.89 2.07
N GLN A 49 16.80 6.00 1.39
CA GLN A 49 17.66 6.60 0.35
C GLN A 49 18.30 7.96 0.71
N HIS A 50 18.05 8.51 1.90
CA HIS A 50 18.42 9.91 2.22
C HIS A 50 19.74 10.05 2.99
N GLY A 51 20.74 9.23 2.65
CA GLY A 51 22.07 9.27 3.27
C GLY A 51 22.09 8.63 4.66
N ALA A 52 22.68 7.44 4.72
CA ALA A 52 23.03 6.73 5.94
C ALA A 52 24.32 5.95 5.70
N ASP A 53 25.17 5.87 6.70
CA ASP A 53 26.46 5.20 6.62
C ASP A 53 26.34 3.68 6.88
N SER A 54 25.19 3.25 7.42
CA SER A 54 24.87 1.84 7.69
C SER A 54 23.37 1.53 7.56
N PRO A 55 22.99 0.25 7.31
CA PRO A 55 21.61 -0.21 7.38
C PRO A 55 20.91 0.10 8.71
N GLU A 56 21.62 0.02 9.83
CA GLU A 56 21.10 0.30 11.17
C GLU A 56 20.78 1.79 11.37
N GLU A 57 21.65 2.67 10.88
CA GLU A 57 21.39 4.11 10.90
C GLU A 57 20.22 4.48 9.97
N ALA A 58 20.15 3.87 8.78
CA ALA A 58 19.02 3.98 7.88
C ALA A 58 17.70 3.59 8.57
N ASP A 59 17.69 2.46 9.28
CA ASP A 59 16.53 1.98 10.02
C ASP A 59 16.12 2.96 11.12
N GLN A 60 17.08 3.49 11.89
CA GLN A 60 16.80 4.46 12.94
C GLN A 60 16.16 5.74 12.37
N LYS A 61 16.77 6.33 11.33
CA LYS A 61 16.28 7.54 10.67
C LYS A 61 14.86 7.34 10.11
N GLN A 62 14.60 6.18 9.50
CA GLN A 62 13.30 5.91 8.92
C GLN A 62 12.23 5.56 9.98
N LEU A 63 12.60 4.87 11.05
CA LEU A 63 11.69 4.63 12.18
C LEU A 63 11.24 5.94 12.82
N ASP A 64 12.13 6.93 12.96
CA ASP A 64 11.77 8.23 13.53
C ASP A 64 10.78 8.99 12.64
N ARG A 65 10.90 8.87 11.32
CA ARG A 65 9.92 9.40 10.36
C ARG A 65 8.58 8.66 10.47
N LEU A 66 8.61 7.32 10.49
CA LEU A 66 7.40 6.50 10.57
C LEU A 66 6.62 6.78 11.85
N LYS A 67 7.27 7.05 12.99
CA LYS A 67 6.58 7.45 14.24
C LYS A 67 5.69 8.67 14.04
N GLN A 68 6.15 9.68 13.30
CA GLN A 68 5.35 10.87 13.00
C GLN A 68 4.19 10.52 12.05
N GLN A 69 4.47 9.71 11.02
CA GLN A 69 3.45 9.28 10.05
C GLN A 69 2.34 8.44 10.69
N VAL A 70 2.64 7.62 11.71
CA VAL A 70 1.64 6.90 12.51
C VAL A 70 0.63 7.87 13.11
N GLN A 71 1.11 8.97 13.71
CA GLN A 71 0.25 9.95 14.37
C GLN A 71 -0.66 10.63 13.35
N THR A 72 -0.12 11.03 12.19
CA THR A 72 -0.92 11.63 11.11
C THR A 72 -2.01 10.69 10.59
N LEU A 73 -1.68 9.43 10.30
CA LEU A 73 -2.67 8.44 9.84
C LEU A 73 -3.76 8.19 10.88
N GLN A 74 -3.40 8.13 12.16
CA GLN A 74 -4.36 7.98 13.24
C GLN A 74 -5.30 9.17 13.35
N GLN A 75 -4.77 10.39 13.29
CA GLN A 75 -5.59 11.61 13.30
C GLN A 75 -6.56 11.64 12.11
N GLN A 76 -6.08 11.31 10.91
CA GLN A 76 -6.93 11.21 9.72
C GLN A 76 -8.02 10.13 9.86
N ALA A 77 -7.72 8.99 10.47
CA ALA A 77 -8.72 7.96 10.70
C ALA A 77 -9.78 8.44 11.70
N GLN A 78 -9.36 9.16 12.74
CA GLN A 78 -10.23 9.73 13.77
C GLN A 78 -11.20 10.78 13.20
N THR A 79 -10.79 11.60 12.23
CA THR A 79 -11.71 12.58 11.61
C THR A 79 -12.92 11.91 10.92
N TYR A 80 -12.77 10.67 10.48
CA TYR A 80 -13.84 9.85 9.91
C TYR A 80 -14.47 8.86 10.89
N GLY A 81 -14.06 8.86 12.17
CA GLY A 81 -14.48 7.86 13.15
C GLY A 81 -14.09 6.42 12.77
N LEU A 82 -13.00 6.25 12.01
CA LEU A 82 -12.54 4.95 11.56
C LEU A 82 -11.63 4.30 12.61
N GLU A 83 -12.09 3.17 13.14
CA GLU A 83 -11.20 2.22 13.81
C GLU A 83 -10.47 1.38 12.76
N LEU A 84 -9.14 1.53 12.73
CA LEU A 84 -8.27 0.79 11.81
C LEU A 84 -7.85 -0.54 12.43
N SER A 85 -8.06 -1.60 11.66
CA SER A 85 -7.46 -2.92 11.91
C SER A 85 -5.93 -2.86 11.85
N LEU A 86 -5.27 -3.90 12.36
CA LEU A 86 -3.81 -4.01 12.27
C LEU A 86 -3.32 -4.01 10.82
N ALA A 87 -4.02 -4.71 9.92
CA ALA A 87 -3.68 -4.76 8.50
C ALA A 87 -3.79 -3.38 7.84
N GLU A 88 -4.84 -2.60 8.13
CA GLU A 88 -5.00 -1.24 7.61
C GLU A 88 -3.91 -0.30 8.14
N LYS A 89 -3.58 -0.38 9.44
CA LYS A 89 -2.48 0.40 10.04
C LYS A 89 -1.14 0.12 9.34
N LEU A 90 -0.79 -1.15 9.17
CA LEU A 90 0.48 -1.54 8.55
C LEU A 90 0.53 -1.17 7.06
N ASN A 91 -0.57 -1.29 6.34
CA ASN A 91 -0.64 -0.90 4.94
C ASN A 91 -0.56 0.62 4.75
N GLY A 92 -1.19 1.41 5.63
CA GLY A 92 -1.03 2.85 5.62
C GLY A 92 0.41 3.29 5.87
N LEU A 93 1.10 2.64 6.82
CA LEU A 93 2.51 2.93 7.12
C LEU A 93 3.45 2.51 6.00
N ASP A 94 3.27 1.33 5.42
CA ASP A 94 4.04 0.91 4.25
C ASP A 94 3.82 1.85 3.06
N LEU A 95 2.58 2.28 2.81
CA LEU A 95 2.32 3.27 1.75
C LEU A 95 2.96 4.63 2.09
N ALA A 96 3.02 5.03 3.36
CA ALA A 96 3.72 6.25 3.78
C ALA A 96 5.24 6.13 3.64
N ASN A 97 5.79 4.91 3.78
CA ASN A 97 7.18 4.59 3.46
C ASN A 97 7.46 4.69 1.96
N GLN A 98 6.59 4.11 1.14
CA GLN A 98 6.72 4.07 -0.32
C GLN A 98 6.49 5.44 -0.97
N SER A 99 5.45 6.15 -0.54
CA SER A 99 4.97 7.41 -1.11
C SER A 99 4.23 8.22 -0.05
N PRO A 100 4.93 9.08 0.72
CA PRO A 100 4.31 9.90 1.75
C PRO A 100 3.10 10.72 1.24
N ARG A 101 3.17 11.20 0.00
CA ARG A 101 2.06 11.96 -0.61
C ARG A 101 0.82 11.10 -0.84
N ALA A 102 0.97 9.88 -1.36
CA ALA A 102 -0.16 8.97 -1.54
C ALA A 102 -0.77 8.56 -0.19
N ALA A 103 0.04 8.39 0.86
CA ALA A 103 -0.50 8.02 2.17
C ALA A 103 -1.18 9.18 2.91
N LEU A 104 -0.55 10.36 2.95
CA LEU A 104 -0.84 11.38 3.95
C LEU A 104 -1.54 12.63 3.40
N SER A 105 -1.58 12.84 2.08
CA SER A 105 -2.24 14.02 1.50
C SER A 105 -3.76 13.84 1.38
N ARG A 106 -4.48 14.92 1.07
CA ARG A 106 -5.90 14.85 0.66
C ARG A 106 -6.05 13.89 -0.52
N GLY A 107 -7.09 13.04 -0.48
CA GLY A 107 -7.28 11.94 -1.42
C GLY A 107 -6.35 10.75 -1.18
N GLY A 108 -5.61 10.76 -0.07
CA GLY A 108 -4.65 9.74 0.31
C GLY A 108 -5.28 8.52 0.98
N TYR A 109 -4.47 7.69 1.64
CA TYR A 109 -4.86 6.34 2.04
C TYR A 109 -6.14 6.28 2.89
N ILE A 110 -6.25 7.12 3.92
CA ILE A 110 -7.39 7.10 4.83
C ILE A 110 -8.68 7.56 4.13
N ASP A 111 -8.61 8.63 3.33
CA ASP A 111 -9.75 9.11 2.54
C ASP A 111 -10.25 8.00 1.59
N ARG A 112 -9.32 7.29 0.95
CA ARG A 112 -9.67 6.18 0.05
C ARG A 112 -10.16 4.94 0.79
N LEU A 113 -9.68 4.69 1.99
CA LEU A 113 -10.18 3.59 2.81
C LEU A 113 -11.61 3.86 3.28
N LYS A 114 -11.92 5.09 3.67
CA LYS A 114 -13.28 5.53 3.96
C LYS A 114 -14.19 5.31 2.74
N GLU A 115 -13.75 5.79 1.57
CA GLU A 115 -14.49 5.64 0.32
C GLU A 115 -14.72 4.17 -0.04
N ALA A 116 -13.72 3.31 0.15
CA ALA A 116 -13.84 1.87 -0.08
C ALA A 116 -14.90 1.23 0.83
N ARG A 117 -14.89 1.55 2.13
CA ARG A 117 -15.86 1.03 3.10
C ARG A 117 -17.28 1.52 2.81
N ASP A 118 -17.44 2.78 2.41
CA ASP A 118 -18.74 3.34 2.03
C ASP A 118 -19.33 2.65 0.78
N ARG A 119 -18.48 2.11 -0.08
CA ARG A 119 -18.86 1.27 -1.23
C ARG A 119 -19.13 -0.19 -0.85
N GLY A 120 -19.03 -0.54 0.43
CA GLY A 120 -19.21 -1.91 0.93
C GLY A 120 -18.00 -2.83 0.77
N LEU A 121 -16.84 -2.32 0.34
CA LEU A 121 -15.60 -3.10 0.31
C LEU A 121 -15.12 -3.35 1.73
N GLN A 122 -14.58 -4.54 2.00
CA GLN A 122 -14.14 -4.95 3.33
C GLN A 122 -12.75 -5.60 3.28
N ASN A 123 -12.08 -5.68 4.43
CA ASN A 123 -10.82 -6.42 4.62
C ASN A 123 -9.75 -6.05 3.57
N GLU A 124 -9.05 -7.05 3.04
CA GLU A 124 -7.97 -6.87 2.05
C GLU A 124 -8.44 -6.16 0.76
N GLU A 125 -9.70 -6.33 0.36
CA GLU A 125 -10.25 -5.67 -0.82
C GLU A 125 -10.33 -4.16 -0.63
N ALA A 126 -10.81 -3.70 0.54
CA ALA A 126 -10.84 -2.29 0.88
C ALA A 126 -9.42 -1.70 0.95
N ILE A 127 -8.48 -2.45 1.54
CA ILE A 127 -7.08 -2.03 1.64
C ILE A 127 -6.46 -1.89 0.25
N LEU A 128 -6.57 -2.91 -0.61
CA LEU A 128 -5.97 -2.88 -1.94
C LEU A 128 -6.58 -1.76 -2.80
N TRP A 129 -7.90 -1.60 -2.74
CA TRP A 129 -8.58 -0.50 -3.42
C TRP A 129 -8.05 0.85 -2.96
N ALA A 130 -7.96 1.06 -1.64
CA ALA A 130 -7.48 2.31 -1.06
C ALA A 130 -6.03 2.62 -1.44
N ARG A 131 -5.15 1.61 -1.34
CA ARG A 131 -3.73 1.73 -1.71
C ARG A 131 -3.54 2.07 -3.18
N THR A 132 -4.28 1.44 -4.08
CA THR A 132 -4.22 1.77 -5.50
C THR A 132 -4.73 3.19 -5.75
N ARG A 133 -5.89 3.54 -5.21
CA ARG A 133 -6.56 4.84 -5.48
C ARG A 133 -5.86 6.02 -4.83
N ALA A 134 -5.03 5.80 -3.82
CA ALA A 134 -4.19 6.82 -3.21
C ALA A 134 -3.18 7.46 -4.18
N PHE A 135 -2.86 6.79 -5.29
CA PHE A 135 -2.04 7.36 -6.37
C PHE A 135 -2.84 8.17 -7.39
N LEU A 136 -4.17 8.25 -7.26
CA LEU A 136 -5.01 9.07 -8.12
C LEU A 136 -5.03 10.50 -7.58
N ASP A 137 -4.46 11.40 -8.36
CA ASP A 137 -4.43 12.82 -8.03
C ASP A 137 -5.86 13.38 -7.96
N PRO A 138 -6.31 13.94 -6.81
CA PRO A 138 -7.69 14.33 -6.61
C PRO A 138 -8.10 15.55 -7.43
N ASP A 139 -7.15 16.37 -7.89
CA ASP A 139 -7.43 17.60 -8.64
C ASP A 139 -7.49 17.34 -10.14
N THR A 140 -6.65 16.43 -10.64
CA THR A 140 -6.55 16.15 -12.08
C THR A 140 -7.19 14.83 -12.49
N ASN A 141 -7.55 13.97 -11.52
CA ASN A 141 -8.03 12.61 -11.75
C ASN A 141 -7.08 11.75 -12.60
N ARG A 142 -5.77 12.04 -12.54
CA ARG A 142 -4.71 11.31 -13.23
C ARG A 142 -3.90 10.46 -12.26
N TRP A 143 -3.42 9.31 -12.72
CA TRP A 143 -2.49 8.49 -11.95
C TRP A 143 -1.15 9.20 -11.78
N ASN A 144 -0.63 9.16 -10.56
CA ASN A 144 0.59 9.84 -10.17
C ASN A 144 1.50 8.90 -9.36
N ALA A 145 1.96 7.87 -10.05
CA ALA A 145 2.89 6.83 -9.61
C ALA A 145 3.92 6.56 -10.73
N PRO A 146 4.83 7.51 -11.04
CA PRO A 146 5.74 7.39 -12.18
C PRO A 146 6.64 6.14 -12.10
N GLY A 147 7.14 5.80 -10.90
CA GLY A 147 7.92 4.57 -10.68
C GLY A 147 7.13 3.27 -10.85
N LEU A 148 5.80 3.35 -10.93
CA LEU A 148 4.90 2.22 -11.20
C LEU A 148 4.29 2.28 -12.61
N GLY A 149 4.69 3.25 -13.43
CA GLY A 149 4.26 3.38 -14.82
C GLY A 149 2.90 4.06 -15.04
N ASN A 150 2.30 4.70 -14.02
CA ASN A 150 1.07 5.49 -14.12
C ASN A 150 -0.14 4.77 -14.77
N THR A 151 -0.23 3.44 -14.67
CA THR A 151 -1.43 2.69 -15.09
C THR A 151 -2.07 1.96 -13.93
N THR A 152 -3.39 1.83 -13.97
CA THR A 152 -4.17 1.15 -12.93
C THR A 152 -3.64 -0.27 -12.69
N GLU A 153 -3.30 -0.98 -13.76
CA GLU A 153 -2.88 -2.38 -13.74
C GLU A 153 -1.54 -2.53 -13.01
N ARG A 154 -0.54 -1.70 -13.35
CA ARG A 154 0.79 -1.80 -12.75
C ARG A 154 0.81 -1.31 -11.31
N ILE A 155 0.05 -0.24 -11.01
CA ILE A 155 -0.12 0.23 -9.63
C ILE A 155 -0.77 -0.88 -8.80
N THR A 156 -1.87 -1.45 -9.26
CA THR A 156 -2.59 -2.51 -8.53
C THR A 156 -1.72 -3.76 -8.33
N ALA A 157 -0.92 -4.14 -9.33
CA ALA A 157 -0.02 -5.28 -9.22
C ALA A 157 1.02 -5.09 -8.10
N ASP A 158 1.69 -3.93 -8.04
CA ASP A 158 2.64 -3.64 -6.95
C ASP A 158 1.94 -3.53 -5.59
N GLN A 159 0.83 -2.82 -5.50
CA GLN A 159 0.10 -2.66 -4.25
C GLN A 159 -0.43 -4.01 -3.73
N SER A 160 -0.86 -4.91 -4.61
CA SER A 160 -1.26 -6.28 -4.26
C SER A 160 -0.08 -7.14 -3.78
N ARG A 161 1.11 -6.97 -4.38
CA ARG A 161 2.34 -7.63 -3.91
C ARG A 161 2.69 -7.18 -2.48
N ARG A 162 2.69 -5.87 -2.22
CA ARG A 162 2.98 -5.29 -0.90
C ARG A 162 1.97 -5.71 0.16
N LEU A 163 0.67 -5.64 -0.15
CA LEU A 163 -0.39 -6.11 0.75
C LEU A 163 -0.18 -7.57 1.16
N ARG A 164 0.08 -8.47 0.19
CA ARG A 164 0.33 -9.89 0.48
C ARG A 164 1.56 -10.11 1.38
N ALA A 165 2.62 -9.34 1.18
CA ALA A 165 3.81 -9.42 2.04
C ALA A 165 3.50 -9.00 3.48
N ILE A 166 2.70 -7.94 3.66
CA ILE A 166 2.25 -7.49 4.98
C ILE A 166 1.36 -8.54 5.64
N VAL A 167 0.38 -9.09 4.94
CA VAL A 167 -0.52 -10.13 5.47
C VAL A 167 0.27 -11.34 5.93
N ARG A 168 1.20 -11.84 5.10
CA ARG A 168 2.10 -12.94 5.49
C ARG A 168 2.93 -12.63 6.73
N SER A 169 3.36 -11.39 6.90
CA SER A 169 4.13 -10.97 8.09
C SER A 169 3.28 -10.91 9.35
N ILE A 170 1.97 -10.62 9.22
CA ILE A 170 1.01 -10.67 10.34
C ILE A 170 0.74 -12.12 10.73
N GLU A 171 0.60 -13.01 9.75
CA GLU A 171 0.33 -14.45 9.96
C GLU A 171 1.56 -15.22 10.46
N ALA A 172 2.77 -14.76 10.11
CA ALA A 172 4.03 -15.33 10.54
C ALA A 172 4.18 -15.18 12.07
N LYS A 173 3.95 -16.29 12.78
CA LYS A 173 4.10 -16.37 14.24
C LYS A 173 5.47 -15.81 14.66
N PRO A 174 5.56 -14.98 15.71
CA PRO A 174 6.86 -14.58 16.24
C PRO A 174 7.60 -15.84 16.70
N ILE A 175 8.83 -16.02 16.21
CA ILE A 175 9.71 -17.11 16.63
C ILE A 175 9.99 -16.93 18.12
N ALA A 176 9.24 -17.61 18.97
CA ALA A 176 9.75 -18.04 20.26
C ALA A 176 10.70 -19.22 19.98
N ALA A 177 11.90 -19.15 20.54
CA ALA A 177 12.95 -20.15 20.35
C ALA A 177 12.45 -21.57 20.66
N SER A 178 12.38 -22.43 19.64
CA SER A 178 12.47 -23.90 19.82
C SER A 178 12.51 -24.62 18.46
N THR A 179 13.47 -25.53 18.41
CA THR A 179 13.91 -26.47 17.37
C THR A 179 12.80 -27.44 16.92
N THR A 180 12.58 -27.59 15.60
CA THR A 180 12.31 -28.87 14.86
C THR A 180 12.04 -28.58 13.37
N PRO A 181 12.33 -29.52 12.44
CA PRO A 181 12.27 -29.27 10.99
C PRO A 181 10.82 -29.36 10.46
N ASN A 182 10.41 -28.35 9.69
CA ASN A 182 9.06 -28.26 9.10
C ASN A 182 8.88 -29.13 7.84
N PRO A 183 7.67 -29.70 7.62
CA PRO A 183 7.26 -30.32 6.35
C PRO A 183 7.03 -29.26 5.24
N PRO A 184 6.94 -29.67 3.95
CA PRO A 184 6.90 -28.75 2.83
C PRO A 184 5.64 -27.86 2.81
N ALA A 185 5.82 -26.62 2.36
CA ALA A 185 4.83 -25.56 2.34
C ALA A 185 3.58 -25.91 1.50
N PRO A 186 2.37 -25.49 1.93
CA PRO A 186 1.15 -25.62 1.14
C PRO A 186 1.16 -24.69 -0.08
N ALA A 187 0.47 -25.11 -1.14
CA ALA A 187 0.37 -24.42 -2.42
C ALA A 187 -0.27 -23.02 -2.31
N PRO A 188 0.11 -22.06 -3.19
CA PRO A 188 -0.35 -20.68 -3.09
C PRO A 188 -1.86 -20.52 -3.41
N PRO A 189 -2.57 -19.62 -2.71
CA PRO A 189 -3.95 -19.27 -3.05
C PRO A 189 -4.06 -18.50 -4.37
N ARG A 190 -5.21 -18.63 -5.04
CA ARG A 190 -5.55 -18.02 -6.35
C ARG A 190 -5.46 -16.48 -6.34
N PRO A 191 -5.17 -15.83 -7.49
CA PRO A 191 -4.89 -14.39 -7.54
C PRO A 191 -6.12 -13.50 -7.30
N LEU A 192 -5.99 -12.56 -6.35
CA LEU A 192 -6.94 -11.47 -6.05
C LEU A 192 -7.17 -10.48 -7.22
N LEU A 193 -6.28 -10.47 -8.22
CA LEU A 193 -6.32 -9.57 -9.37
C LEU A 193 -7.62 -9.70 -10.18
N ASP A 194 -8.14 -10.91 -10.35
CA ASP A 194 -9.29 -11.17 -11.22
C ASP A 194 -10.58 -10.52 -10.69
N ARG A 195 -10.71 -10.37 -9.37
CA ARG A 195 -11.92 -9.84 -8.74
C ARG A 195 -11.98 -8.31 -8.76
N ILE A 196 -10.84 -7.64 -8.62
CA ILE A 196 -10.74 -6.17 -8.58
C ILE A 196 -10.81 -5.56 -9.99
N VAL A 197 -10.15 -6.19 -10.97
CA VAL A 197 -10.24 -5.76 -12.37
C VAL A 197 -11.68 -5.87 -12.88
N HIS A 198 -12.38 -6.95 -12.51
CA HIS A 198 -13.78 -7.15 -12.89
C HIS A 198 -14.73 -6.08 -12.30
N PHE A 199 -14.57 -5.72 -11.02
CA PHE A 199 -15.36 -4.65 -10.41
C PHE A 199 -15.06 -3.26 -11.02
N GLN A 200 -13.79 -2.97 -11.34
CA GLN A 200 -13.41 -1.71 -11.98
C GLN A 200 -14.02 -1.55 -13.38
N LEU A 201 -14.00 -2.60 -14.20
CA LEU A 201 -14.61 -2.61 -15.53
C LEU A 201 -16.14 -2.39 -15.47
N GLN A 202 -16.83 -3.02 -14.53
CA GLN A 202 -18.27 -2.84 -14.33
C GLN A 202 -18.64 -1.41 -13.90
N SER A 203 -17.83 -0.80 -13.03
CA SER A 203 -18.06 0.58 -12.57
C SER A 203 -17.79 1.65 -13.64
N HIS A 204 -16.99 1.35 -14.67
CA HIS A 204 -16.78 2.22 -15.83
C HIS A 204 -17.94 2.11 -16.82
N GLN A 205 -18.44 0.91 -17.10
CA GLN A 205 -19.60 0.72 -17.97
C GLN A 205 -20.88 1.37 -17.40
N GLN A 206 -21.12 1.29 -16.09
CA GLN A 206 -22.27 1.95 -15.45
C GLN A 206 -22.21 3.48 -15.44
N ARG A 207 -21.03 4.08 -15.59
CA ARG A 207 -20.88 5.54 -15.71
C ARG A 207 -21.07 6.05 -17.13
N GLN A 208 -20.73 5.26 -18.14
CA GLN A 208 -20.96 5.62 -19.55
C GLN A 208 -22.44 5.50 -19.97
N SER A 209 -23.26 4.73 -19.24
CA SER A 209 -24.69 4.57 -19.53
C SER A 209 -25.60 5.62 -18.88
N LYS A 210 -25.04 6.66 -18.24
CA LYS A 210 -25.80 7.71 -17.51
C LYS A 210 -25.60 9.13 -18.04
N GLU A 211 -25.03 9.31 -19.23
CA GLU A 211 -25.06 10.61 -19.89
C GLU A 211 -26.44 10.84 -20.55
N PRO A 212 -27.16 11.93 -20.22
CA PRO A 212 -28.38 12.27 -20.94
C PRO A 212 -28.01 12.77 -22.34
N ALA A 213 -28.58 12.14 -23.36
CA ALA A 213 -28.53 12.63 -24.73
C ALA A 213 -29.18 14.02 -24.79
N TYR A 214 -28.39 15.06 -25.06
CA TYR A 214 -28.92 16.37 -25.42
C TYR A 214 -29.61 16.24 -26.78
N ALA A 215 -30.94 16.27 -26.77
CA ALA A 215 -31.76 16.35 -27.96
C ALA A 215 -31.61 17.74 -28.59
N THR A 216 -31.01 17.80 -29.77
CA THR A 216 -31.02 18.97 -30.65
C THR A 216 -32.45 19.15 -31.20
N GLY A 217 -33.21 20.05 -30.58
CA GLY A 217 -34.51 20.47 -31.07
C GLY A 217 -34.36 21.40 -32.26
N ALA A 218 -34.84 20.95 -33.42
CA ALA A 218 -35.03 21.78 -34.60
C ALA A 218 -36.10 22.85 -34.34
N LEU A 219 -35.80 24.11 -34.69
CA LEU A 219 -36.76 25.20 -34.71
C LEU A 219 -37.11 25.50 -36.17
N PHE A 220 -38.34 25.20 -36.56
CA PHE A 220 -38.97 25.62 -37.80
C PHE A 220 -40.42 25.98 -37.47
N VAL A 221 -40.86 27.20 -37.80
CA VAL A 221 -42.23 27.77 -37.93
C VAL A 221 -41.99 29.30 -37.87
N MET A 222 -42.45 30.19 -38.76
CA MET A 222 -43.36 30.18 -39.91
C MET A 222 -42.94 31.34 -40.84
#